data_AF-A0A0L0UHZ0-F1
#
_entry.id   AF-A0A0L0UHZ0-F1
#
_cell.length_a   1.000
_cell.length_b   1.000
_cell.length_c   1.000
_cell.angle_alpha   90.00
_cell.angle_beta   90.00
_cell.angle_gamma   90.00
#
_symmetry.space_group_name_H-M   'P 1'
#
loop_
_entity.id
_entity.type
_entity.pdbx_description
1 polymer ?
#
loop_
_entity_poly.entity_id
_entity_poly.type
_entity_poly.pdbx_seq_one_letter_code
_entity_poly.pdbx_strand_id
1 'polypeptide(L)'
;MAGELGTIQNFNSLRSQRAPSPYGQDSLHNVIFQLGASHTMWNIASTIFTHHFGDSSDQSDTGAWQYLEALGFPSEKAIQKKDFTLMINQMEKILEATFYYCLRVIMKNETEMLGDELVTLPTERWNAI
;
A
#
# COMPACT_ATOMS: atom_id res chain seq x y z
N MET A 1 -10.36 -2.99 -18.37
CA MET A 1 -9.99 -2.09 -19.49
C MET A 1 -11.02 -0.97 -19.74
N ALA A 2 -12.34 -1.22 -19.71
CA ALA A 2 -13.35 -0.19 -19.99
C ALA A 2 -13.50 0.90 -18.90
N GLY A 3 -13.24 0.59 -17.62
CA GLY A 3 -13.44 1.53 -16.51
C GLY A 3 -12.49 2.73 -16.51
N GLU A 4 -11.23 2.54 -16.93
CA GLU A 4 -10.23 3.62 -16.91
C GLU A 4 -10.44 4.63 -18.04
N LEU A 5 -10.89 4.16 -19.20
CA LEU A 5 -11.15 5.03 -20.34
C LEU A 5 -12.31 5.99 -20.06
N GLY A 6 -13.38 5.50 -19.40
CA GLY A 6 -14.52 6.32 -19.00
C GLY A 6 -14.15 7.40 -17.99
N THR A 7 -13.34 7.07 -16.97
CA THR A 7 -12.83 8.06 -16.00
C THR A 7 -11.96 9.12 -16.67
N ILE A 8 -11.07 8.71 -17.57
CA ILE A 8 -10.20 9.63 -18.32
C ILE A 8 -11.02 10.52 -19.25
N GLN A 9 -12.03 9.98 -19.92
CA GLN A 9 -12.95 10.77 -20.74
C GLN A 9 -13.71 11.78 -19.89
N ASN A 10 -14.30 11.37 -18.76
CA ASN A 10 -14.99 12.26 -17.85
C ASN A 10 -14.07 13.37 -17.33
N PHE A 11 -12.85 13.03 -16.91
CA PHE A 11 -11.86 14.01 -16.49
C PHE A 11 -11.52 15.00 -17.61
N ASN A 12 -11.25 14.49 -18.81
CA ASN A 12 -10.94 15.34 -19.96
C ASN A 12 -12.12 16.24 -20.34
N SER A 13 -13.35 15.74 -20.24
CA SER A 13 -14.56 16.53 -20.41
C SER A 13 -14.65 17.65 -19.37
N LEU A 14 -14.44 17.37 -18.09
CA LEU A 14 -14.41 18.39 -17.02
C LEU A 14 -13.31 19.42 -17.26
N ARG A 15 -12.11 18.98 -17.63
CA ARG A 15 -10.99 19.86 -17.99
C ARG A 15 -11.31 20.74 -19.20
N SER A 16 -12.01 20.21 -20.20
CA SER A 16 -12.41 20.93 -21.41
C SER A 16 -13.50 21.96 -21.18
N GLN A 17 -14.35 21.78 -20.15
CA GLN A 17 -15.39 22.74 -19.77
C GLN A 17 -14.82 24.03 -19.19
N ARG A 18 -13.50 24.11 -18.93
CA ARG A 18 -12.77 25.31 -18.51
C ARG A 18 -13.48 26.06 -17.37
N ALA A 19 -13.91 25.33 -16.34
CA ALA A 19 -14.23 25.91 -15.04
C ALA A 19 -13.09 25.65 -14.03
N PRO A 20 -11.80 25.95 -14.34
CA PRO A 20 -10.76 25.77 -13.35
C PRO A 20 -10.98 26.81 -12.25
N SER A 21 -10.88 26.35 -11.01
CA SER A 21 -10.65 27.24 -9.89
C SER A 21 -9.40 28.10 -10.17
N PRO A 22 -9.41 29.40 -9.80
CA PRO A 22 -8.24 30.27 -9.96
C PRO A 22 -7.07 29.85 -9.08
N TYR A 23 -7.29 28.95 -8.13
CA TYR A 23 -6.25 28.41 -7.25
C TYR A 23 -5.54 27.23 -7.92
N GLY A 24 -4.21 27.30 -8.01
CA GLY A 24 -3.39 26.27 -8.68
C GLY A 24 -3.55 24.85 -8.11
N GLN A 25 -3.91 24.73 -6.83
CA GLN A 25 -4.18 23.46 -6.13
C GLN A 25 -5.43 22.74 -6.64
N ASP A 26 -6.41 23.48 -7.16
CA ASP A 26 -7.67 22.96 -7.68
C ASP A 26 -7.64 22.86 -9.23
N SER A 27 -6.51 23.23 -9.83
CA SER A 27 -6.34 23.23 -11.28
C SER A 27 -6.13 21.80 -11.79
N LEU A 28 -7.06 21.35 -12.62
CA LEU A 28 -6.97 20.06 -13.31
C LEU A 28 -5.88 20.03 -14.40
N HIS A 29 -5.16 21.13 -14.63
CA HIS A 29 -4.14 21.21 -15.68
C HIS A 29 -2.87 20.41 -15.36
N ASN A 30 -2.57 20.21 -14.07
CA ASN A 30 -1.36 19.51 -13.61
C ASN A 30 -1.55 17.99 -13.50
N VAL A 31 -2.75 17.47 -13.79
CA VAL A 31 -3.04 16.04 -13.71
C VAL A 31 -2.90 15.41 -15.09
N ILE A 32 -2.04 14.39 -15.18
CA ILE A 32 -1.79 13.63 -16.40
C ILE A 32 -2.24 12.19 -16.16
N PHE A 33 -2.97 11.63 -17.13
CA PHE A 33 -3.37 10.23 -17.10
C PHE A 33 -2.44 9.41 -18.00
N GLN A 34 -1.78 8.41 -17.41
CA GLN A 34 -1.02 7.42 -18.16
C GLN A 34 -1.88 6.18 -18.36
N LEU A 35 -2.48 6.04 -19.55
CA LEU A 35 -3.25 4.87 -19.94
C LEU A 35 -2.41 3.60 -19.82
N GLY A 36 -2.94 2.59 -19.14
CA GLY A 36 -2.28 1.30 -18.94
C GLY A 36 -1.21 1.27 -17.82
N ALA A 37 -0.85 2.41 -17.21
CA ALA A 37 0.10 2.42 -16.09
C ALA A 37 -0.42 1.63 -14.89
N SER A 38 -1.70 1.77 -14.56
CA SER A 38 -2.39 0.99 -13.54
C SER A 38 -2.29 -0.52 -13.78
N HIS A 39 -2.48 -0.97 -15.02
CA HIS A 39 -2.38 -2.39 -15.36
C HIS A 39 -0.94 -2.90 -15.28
N THR A 40 0.03 -2.10 -15.72
CA THR A 40 1.46 -2.42 -15.54
C THR A 40 1.82 -2.50 -14.05
N MET A 41 1.41 -1.52 -13.24
CA MET A 41 1.60 -1.53 -11.79
C MET A 41 0.92 -2.75 -11.15
N TRP A 42 -0.27 -3.13 -11.61
CA TRP A 42 -0.93 -4.34 -11.17
C TRP A 42 -0.12 -5.59 -11.48
N ASN A 43 0.33 -5.76 -12.72
CA ASN A 43 1.13 -6.94 -13.08
C ASN A 43 2.42 -7.02 -12.25
N ILE A 44 3.10 -5.88 -12.03
CA ILE A 44 4.30 -5.81 -11.20
C ILE A 44 3.98 -6.17 -9.74
N ALA A 45 3.00 -5.49 -9.14
CA ALA A 45 2.63 -5.69 -7.74
C ALA A 45 2.14 -7.13 -7.49
N SER A 46 1.31 -7.67 -8.37
CA SER A 46 0.84 -9.05 -8.29
C SER A 46 1.99 -10.05 -8.39
N THR A 47 2.98 -9.79 -9.26
CA THR A 47 4.16 -10.66 -9.39
C THR A 47 4.99 -10.65 -8.13
N ILE A 48 5.31 -9.47 -7.60
CA ILE A 48 6.07 -9.31 -6.35
C ILE A 48 5.33 -10.01 -5.20
N PHE A 49 4.04 -9.73 -5.06
CA PHE A 49 3.26 -10.24 -3.95
C PHE A 49 3.10 -11.75 -3.99
N THR A 50 2.87 -12.32 -5.16
CA THR A 50 2.80 -13.78 -5.34
C THR A 50 4.16 -14.43 -5.07
N HIS A 51 5.25 -13.83 -5.54
CA HIS A 51 6.60 -14.38 -5.38
C HIS A 51 7.03 -14.42 -3.91
N HIS A 52 6.66 -13.41 -3.13
CA HIS A 52 6.99 -13.31 -1.70
C HIS A 52 5.84 -13.74 -0.78
N PHE A 53 4.81 -14.41 -1.32
CA PHE A 53 3.64 -14.76 -0.52
C PHE A 53 3.98 -15.78 0.57
N GLY A 54 4.84 -16.74 0.24
CA GLY A 54 5.22 -17.85 1.12
C GLY A 54 4.27 -19.03 1.06
N ASP A 55 4.53 -20.02 1.91
CA ASP A 55 3.76 -21.26 2.03
C ASP A 55 3.06 -21.35 3.40
N SER A 56 1.74 -21.17 3.41
CA SER A 56 0.95 -21.24 4.65
C SER A 56 0.81 -22.65 5.24
N SER A 57 1.23 -23.69 4.51
CA SER A 57 1.28 -25.06 5.03
C SER A 57 2.55 -25.34 5.83
N ASP A 58 3.60 -24.55 5.63
CA ASP A 58 4.84 -24.60 6.39
C ASP A 58 4.85 -23.53 7.50
N GLN A 59 4.71 -23.95 8.75
CA GLN A 59 4.72 -23.03 9.89
C GLN A 59 6.07 -22.34 10.12
N SER A 60 7.15 -22.82 9.49
CA SER A 60 8.46 -22.17 9.53
C SER A 60 8.65 -21.11 8.45
N ASP A 61 7.74 -21.05 7.46
CA ASP A 61 7.75 -20.04 6.43
C ASP A 61 7.32 -18.68 6.98
N THR A 62 8.10 -17.64 6.66
CA THR A 62 7.87 -16.26 7.11
C THR A 62 7.48 -15.34 5.95
N GLY A 63 6.68 -15.85 5.02
CA GLY A 63 6.17 -15.10 3.88
C GLY A 63 5.08 -14.10 4.26
N ALA A 64 4.59 -13.37 3.26
CA ALA A 64 3.54 -12.38 3.43
C ALA A 64 2.25 -12.93 4.06
N TRP A 65 1.94 -14.22 3.86
CA TRP A 65 0.77 -14.86 4.46
C TRP A 65 0.77 -14.75 5.99
N GLN A 66 1.93 -14.89 6.64
CA GLN A 66 2.04 -14.88 8.10
C GLN A 66 1.69 -13.50 8.67
N TYR A 67 2.16 -12.44 8.02
CA TYR A 67 1.83 -11.06 8.40
C TYR A 67 0.33 -10.77 8.25
N LEU A 68 -0.30 -11.28 7.20
CA LEU A 68 -1.74 -11.10 6.97
C LEU A 68 -2.56 -11.77 8.08
N GLU A 69 -2.25 -13.03 8.39
CA GLU A 69 -2.93 -13.76 9.47
C GLU A 69 -2.72 -13.07 10.83
N ALA A 70 -1.50 -12.59 11.11
CA ALA A 70 -1.19 -11.86 12.34
C ALA A 70 -1.97 -10.53 12.46
N LEU A 71 -2.23 -9.87 11.33
CA LEU A 71 -3.07 -8.68 11.24
C LEU A 71 -4.58 -8.99 11.24
N GLY A 72 -4.97 -10.27 11.32
CA GLY A 72 -6.36 -10.71 11.31
C GLY A 72 -7.00 -10.73 9.91
N PHE A 73 -6.19 -10.68 8.85
CA PHE A 73 -6.65 -10.78 7.47
C PHE A 73 -6.46 -12.20 6.93
N PRO A 74 -7.51 -12.88 6.41
CA PRO A 74 -7.36 -14.21 5.83
C PRO A 74 -6.43 -14.18 4.61
N SER A 75 -5.26 -14.80 4.73
CA SER A 75 -4.18 -14.75 3.75
C SER A 75 -4.64 -15.23 2.36
N GLU A 76 -5.46 -16.27 2.30
CA GLU A 76 -6.08 -16.82 1.08
C GLU A 76 -6.86 -15.79 0.24
N LYS A 77 -7.31 -14.69 0.86
CA LYS A 77 -8.08 -13.62 0.21
C LYS A 77 -7.21 -12.46 -0.26
N ALA A 78 -5.90 -12.48 -0.03
CA ALA A 78 -5.05 -11.33 -0.29
C ALA A 78 -4.73 -11.15 -1.78
N ILE A 79 -4.55 -12.25 -2.52
CA ILE A 79 -4.25 -12.22 -3.95
C ILE A 79 -5.56 -12.40 -4.74
N GLN A 80 -6.27 -11.29 -4.97
CA GLN A 80 -7.51 -11.29 -5.75
C GLN A 80 -7.35 -10.65 -7.12
N LYS A 81 -7.59 -11.42 -8.19
CA LYS A 81 -7.55 -10.92 -9.58
C LYS A 81 -8.65 -9.89 -9.92
N LYS A 82 -9.66 -9.73 -9.06
CA LYS A 82 -10.81 -8.84 -9.31
C LYS A 82 -10.75 -7.55 -8.49
N ASP A 83 -9.95 -7.50 -7.43
CA ASP A 83 -9.87 -6.37 -6.52
C ASP A 83 -8.40 -5.99 -6.27
N PHE A 84 -7.88 -5.15 -7.16
CA PHE A 84 -6.52 -4.66 -7.10
C PHE A 84 -6.29 -3.71 -5.92
N THR A 85 -7.29 -2.90 -5.59
CA THR A 85 -7.21 -1.95 -4.47
C THR A 85 -7.01 -2.71 -3.15
N LEU A 86 -7.78 -3.78 -2.93
CA LEU A 86 -7.62 -4.60 -1.74
C LEU A 86 -6.21 -5.23 -1.68
N MET A 87 -5.72 -5.75 -2.80
CA MET A 87 -4.39 -6.36 -2.88
C MET A 87 -3.28 -5.36 -2.53
N ILE A 88 -3.31 -4.15 -3.10
CA ILE A 88 -2.33 -3.09 -2.78
C ILE A 88 -2.42 -2.67 -1.31
N ASN A 89 -3.63 -2.46 -0.78
CA ASN A 89 -3.80 -2.12 0.63
C ASN A 89 -3.18 -3.19 1.55
N GLN A 90 -3.32 -4.47 1.21
CA GLN A 90 -2.68 -5.55 1.97
C GLN A 90 -1.16 -5.53 1.86
N MET A 91 -0.62 -5.30 0.66
CA MET A 91 0.83 -5.14 0.47
C MET A 91 1.39 -3.98 1.27
N GLU A 92 0.70 -2.84 1.30
CA GLU A 92 1.07 -1.68 2.11
C GLU A 92 1.05 -2.01 3.60
N LYS A 93 0.02 -2.71 4.10
CA LYS A 93 -0.05 -3.14 5.50
C LYS A 93 1.08 -4.07 5.91
N ILE A 94 1.44 -5.02 5.04
CA ILE A 94 2.59 -5.89 5.26
C ILE A 94 3.89 -5.09 5.30
N LEU A 95 4.06 -4.14 4.37
CA LEU A 95 5.23 -3.27 4.32
C LEU A 95 5.36 -2.42 5.59
N GLU A 96 4.26 -1.80 6.02
CA GLU A 96 4.18 -1.03 7.27
C GLU A 96 4.56 -1.90 8.48
N ALA A 97 3.99 -3.11 8.59
CA ALA A 97 4.29 -4.04 9.67
C ALA A 97 5.77 -4.48 9.66
N THR A 98 6.33 -4.71 8.47
CA THR A 98 7.72 -5.10 8.28
C THR A 98 8.66 -3.97 8.70
N PHE A 99 8.43 -2.75 8.22
CA PHE A 99 9.23 -1.59 8.61
C PHE A 99 9.11 -1.27 10.10
N TYR A 100 7.92 -1.40 10.66
CA TYR A 100 7.70 -1.26 12.08
C TYR A 100 8.53 -2.27 12.89
N TYR A 101 8.51 -3.55 12.50
CA TYR A 101 9.35 -4.57 13.12
C TYR A 101 10.85 -4.26 12.98
N CYS A 102 11.32 -3.92 11.78
CA CYS A 102 12.72 -3.55 11.55
C CYS A 102 13.15 -2.37 12.43
N LEU A 103 12.31 -1.35 12.56
CA LEU A 103 12.58 -0.21 13.43
C LEU A 103 12.72 -0.66 14.89
N ARG A 104 11.83 -1.54 15.37
CA ARG A 104 11.94 -2.08 16.74
C ARG A 104 13.22 -2.88 16.97
N VAL A 105 13.67 -3.64 15.98
CA VAL A 105 14.94 -4.38 16.06
C VAL A 105 16.12 -3.42 16.21
N ILE A 106 16.16 -2.32 15.43
CA ILE A 106 17.23 -1.32 15.55
C ILE A 106 17.17 -0.63 16.93
N MET A 107 15.95 -0.35 17.42
CA MET A 107 15.71 0.22 18.74
C MET A 107 15.94 -0.77 19.90
N LYS A 108 16.16 -2.05 19.61
CA LYS A 108 16.34 -3.16 20.57
C LYS A 108 15.16 -3.34 21.51
N ASN A 109 13.95 -3.18 20.99
CA ASN A 109 12.70 -3.32 21.75
C ASN A 109 11.65 -4.19 21.05
N GLU A 110 12.07 -5.09 20.17
CA GLU A 110 11.19 -5.96 19.40
C GLU A 110 10.33 -6.90 20.25
N THR A 111 10.78 -7.25 21.46
CA THR A 111 10.05 -8.10 22.41
C THR A 111 9.23 -7.32 23.44
N GLU A 112 9.33 -5.99 23.46
CA GLU A 112 8.58 -5.17 24.42
C GLU A 112 7.07 -5.19 24.07
N MET A 113 6.24 -5.41 25.07
CA MET A 113 4.79 -5.23 24.93
C MET A 113 4.46 -3.74 24.92
N LEU A 114 3.82 -3.29 23.85
CA LEU A 114 3.29 -1.93 23.78
C LEU A 114 2.00 -1.87 24.58
N GLY A 115 1.80 -0.76 25.31
CA GLY A 115 0.49 -0.41 25.85
C GLY A 115 -0.42 0.21 24.79
N ASP A 116 -1.65 0.51 25.18
CA ASP A 116 -2.64 1.18 24.32
C ASP A 116 -2.33 2.67 24.08
N GLU A 117 -1.46 3.25 24.89
CA GLU A 117 -1.07 4.66 24.77
C GLU A 117 0.06 4.85 23.75
N LEU A 118 -0.17 5.79 22.82
CA LEU A 118 0.85 6.20 21.87
C LEU A 118 2.01 6.90 22.59
N VAL A 119 3.22 6.37 22.41
CA VAL A 119 4.44 6.95 22.97
C VAL A 119 5.11 7.84 21.92
N THR A 120 5.39 9.09 22.28
CA THR A 120 6.16 10.00 21.43
C THR A 120 7.65 9.70 21.57
N LEU A 121 8.32 9.39 20.46
CA LEU A 121 9.78 9.24 20.44
C LEU A 121 10.45 10.62 20.38
N PRO A 122 11.32 11.00 21.34
CA PRO A 122 12.02 12.27 21.29
C PRO A 122 12.89 12.39 20.03
N THR A 123 12.90 13.56 19.39
CA THR A 123 13.64 13.80 18.14
C THR A 123 15.14 13.49 18.26
N GLU A 124 15.76 13.82 19.40
CA GLU A 124 17.17 13.51 19.66
C GLU A 124 17.44 12.00 19.63
N ARG A 125 16.52 11.21 20.20
CA ARG A 125 16.60 9.75 20.18
C ARG A 125 16.34 9.21 18.78
N TRP A 126 15.38 9.76 18.04
CA TRP A 126 15.11 9.38 16.65
C TRP A 126 16.33 9.59 15.74
N ASN A 127 17.00 10.75 15.85
CA ASN A 127 18.17 11.06 15.03
C ASN A 127 19.42 10.22 15.37
N ALA A 128 19.38 9.45 16.45
CA ALA A 128 20.46 8.57 16.89
C ALA A 128 20.23 7.09 16.50
N ILE A 129 19.07 6.76 15.91
CA ILE A 129 18.73 5.45 15.33
C ILE A 129 19.28 5.40 13.90
#